data_AF-A0A6B0Y2H0-F1
#
_entry.id   AF-A0A6B0Y2H0-F1
#
_cell.length_a   1.000
_cell.length_b   1.000
_cell.length_c   1.000
_cell.angle_alpha   90.00
_cell.angle_beta   90.00
_cell.angle_gamma   90.00
#
_symmetry.space_group_name_H-M   'P 1'
#
loop_
_entity.id
_entity.type
_entity.pdbx_description
1 polymer ?
#
loop_
_entity_poly.entity_id
_entity_poly.type
_entity_poly.pdbx_seq_one_letter_code
_entity_poly.pdbx_strand_id
1 'polypeptide(L)'
;MSFQPLSEVRDTLNIQWYRSKMPPARFRELSRRSDRKGWIQAGGHFGLFCMTGTAVYLTWAQGLWIPFCVALFAHGTSASFFRGTAVHELGHGTVFQTKWLNSFFLYLFSLISWWNPFDYAASHTYHHRYTLHPEGDREVLLPVHPNVGRTFLLQMFTVNLLTQPGRTFGKGGLLSTIWLTVLDALGKNGSTDIPANEWLEALHNDQPAQHRSSMRWSRFQLAFHSAVLVVAVPTGLWVLPLILTMPSYIANWLSYAVGLTQHCGLMENTTDFRKSTRSIRLPKFVEFLYWRMNWHIEHHMYAGIPCYNLPALAAEIRDDLPDPRSLREAWREMLETWERQQEDPDYAFDTPLPATAKTEVRRTTDIEETSIGDLAPKGLA
;
A
#
# COMPACT_ATOMS: atom_id res chain seq x y z
N MET A 1 20.82 -5.75 -12.25
CA MET A 1 21.38 -4.38 -12.32
C MET A 1 22.03 -4.10 -10.98
N SER A 2 23.22 -3.51 -10.95
CA SER A 2 23.84 -3.06 -9.70
C SER A 2 23.39 -1.64 -9.47
N PHE A 3 22.59 -1.39 -8.44
CA PHE A 3 22.17 -0.04 -8.11
C PHE A 3 23.22 0.66 -7.24
N GLN A 4 23.23 2.00 -7.28
CA GLN A 4 24.06 2.80 -6.38
C GLN A 4 23.55 2.74 -4.92
N PRO A 5 24.43 2.97 -3.93
CA PRO A 5 24.01 3.16 -2.55
C PRO A 5 22.99 4.30 -2.43
N LEU A 6 21.96 4.13 -1.60
CA LEU A 6 20.89 5.12 -1.47
C LEU A 6 21.36 6.47 -0.92
N SER A 7 22.46 6.49 -0.17
CA SER A 7 23.12 7.71 0.24
C SER A 7 23.60 8.55 -0.94
N GLU A 8 24.21 7.92 -1.94
CA GLU A 8 24.69 8.61 -3.15
C GLU A 8 23.52 9.07 -4.02
N VAL A 9 22.47 8.26 -4.12
CA VAL A 9 21.25 8.63 -4.84
C VAL A 9 20.62 9.88 -4.22
N ARG A 10 20.56 10.00 -2.89
CA ARG A 10 20.05 11.22 -2.24
C ARG A 10 20.83 12.49 -2.57
N ASP A 11 22.12 12.35 -2.80
CA ASP A 11 23.02 13.47 -3.09
C ASP A 11 23.01 13.85 -4.58
N THR A 12 22.71 12.89 -5.46
CA THR A 12 22.84 13.06 -6.92
C THR A 12 21.50 13.17 -7.66
N LEU A 13 20.45 12.50 -7.18
CA LEU A 13 19.13 12.50 -7.80
C LEU A 13 18.23 13.56 -7.17
N ASN A 14 17.93 14.61 -7.93
CA ASN A 14 16.98 15.65 -7.52
C ASN A 14 15.86 15.78 -8.57
N ILE A 15 14.69 15.25 -8.23
CA ILE A 15 13.51 15.29 -9.09
C ILE A 15 12.69 16.53 -8.78
N GLN A 16 12.53 17.37 -9.80
CA GLN A 16 11.68 18.55 -9.73
C GLN A 16 10.25 18.17 -10.11
N TRP A 17 9.48 17.70 -9.13
CA TRP A 17 8.12 17.23 -9.34
C TRP A 17 7.15 18.34 -9.74
N TYR A 18 6.35 18.07 -10.77
CA TYR A 18 5.18 18.86 -11.09
C TYR A 18 4.07 18.65 -10.04
N ARG A 19 3.46 19.75 -9.56
CA ARG A 19 2.29 19.73 -8.68
C ARG A 19 1.25 20.75 -9.14
N SER A 20 -0.01 20.33 -9.15
CA SER A 20 -1.14 21.19 -9.54
C SER A 20 -1.36 22.31 -8.53
N LYS A 21 -1.16 23.56 -8.93
CA LYS A 21 -1.25 24.71 -8.02
C LYS A 21 -2.59 24.82 -7.32
N MET A 22 -2.55 25.09 -6.02
CA MET A 22 -3.71 25.36 -5.19
C MET A 22 -3.42 26.54 -4.25
N PRO A 23 -4.40 27.40 -3.91
CA PRO A 23 -4.18 28.47 -2.95
C PRO A 23 -3.69 27.93 -1.59
N PRO A 24 -2.67 28.53 -0.94
CA PRO A 24 -2.14 28.02 0.34
C PRO A 24 -3.18 27.90 1.46
N ALA A 25 -4.20 28.76 1.47
CA ALA A 25 -5.30 28.67 2.42
C ALA A 25 -6.14 27.40 2.21
N ARG A 26 -6.37 27.02 0.94
CA ARG A 26 -7.10 25.82 0.57
C ARG A 26 -6.31 24.55 0.87
N PHE A 27 -5.00 24.56 0.59
CA PHE A 27 -4.11 23.47 1.01
C PHE A 27 -4.19 23.24 2.53
N ARG A 28 -4.06 24.29 3.35
CA ARG A 28 -4.17 24.17 4.81
C ARG A 28 -5.52 23.64 5.28
N GLU A 29 -6.60 24.02 4.60
CA GLU A 29 -7.94 23.51 4.90
C GLU A 29 -8.04 22.00 4.63
N LEU A 30 -7.57 21.55 3.46
CA LEU A 30 -7.60 20.14 3.07
C LEU A 30 -6.63 19.28 3.90
N SER A 31 -5.52 19.84 4.38
CA SER A 31 -4.56 19.14 5.25
C SER A 31 -5.04 19.02 6.70
N ARG A 32 -6.22 19.54 7.05
CA ARG A 32 -6.75 19.47 8.42
C ARG A 32 -7.17 18.05 8.80
N ARG A 33 -6.44 17.48 9.75
CA ARG A 33 -6.72 16.18 10.39
C ARG A 33 -7.97 16.25 11.28
N SER A 34 -8.67 15.13 11.47
CA SER A 34 -9.91 15.06 12.24
C SER A 34 -10.09 13.69 12.91
N ASP A 35 -10.20 13.66 14.25
CA ASP A 35 -10.43 12.41 14.98
C ASP A 35 -11.77 11.77 14.63
N ARG A 36 -12.83 12.57 14.41
CA ARG A 36 -14.13 12.04 13.97
C ARG A 36 -14.01 11.32 12.63
N LYS A 37 -13.36 11.93 11.63
CA LYS A 37 -13.17 11.30 10.33
C LYS A 37 -12.21 10.12 10.42
N GLY A 38 -11.17 10.21 11.25
CA GLY A 38 -10.26 9.10 11.54
C GLY A 38 -10.96 7.89 12.17
N TRP A 39 -11.86 8.10 13.13
CA TRP A 39 -12.67 7.03 13.71
C TRP A 39 -13.66 6.44 12.72
N ILE A 40 -14.26 7.26 11.84
CA ILE A 40 -15.10 6.73 10.75
C ILE A 40 -14.25 5.84 9.84
N GLN A 41 -13.03 6.25 9.48
CA GLN A 41 -12.14 5.50 8.60
C GLN A 41 -11.53 4.26 9.28
N ALA A 42 -10.60 4.46 10.21
CA ALA A 42 -9.86 3.39 10.86
C ALA A 42 -10.76 2.58 11.81
N GLY A 43 -11.53 3.28 12.65
CA GLY A 43 -12.46 2.63 13.58
C GLY A 43 -13.60 1.92 12.88
N GLY A 44 -14.16 2.51 11.81
CA GLY A 44 -15.20 1.85 11.00
C GLY A 44 -14.69 0.61 10.29
N HIS A 45 -13.48 0.65 9.72
CA HIS A 45 -12.88 -0.52 9.08
C HIS A 45 -12.53 -1.61 10.13
N PHE A 46 -12.00 -1.23 11.29
CA PHE A 46 -11.78 -2.17 12.39
C PHE A 46 -13.10 -2.76 12.93
N GLY A 47 -14.16 -1.95 13.03
CA GLY A 47 -15.49 -2.41 13.40
C GLY A 47 -16.06 -3.42 12.40
N LEU A 48 -15.84 -3.21 11.10
CA LEU A 48 -16.20 -4.17 10.05
C LEU A 48 -15.39 -5.47 10.17
N PHE A 49 -14.09 -5.38 10.48
CA PHE A 49 -13.25 -6.54 10.77
C PHE A 49 -13.78 -7.34 11.97
N CYS A 50 -14.10 -6.68 13.08
CA CYS A 50 -14.67 -7.33 14.26
C CYS A 50 -16.03 -7.97 13.94
N MET A 51 -16.93 -7.24 13.26
CA MET A 51 -18.27 -7.74 12.90
C MET A 51 -18.19 -8.99 12.01
N THR A 52 -17.38 -8.94 10.96
CA THR A 52 -17.20 -10.09 10.06
C THR A 52 -16.49 -11.24 10.77
N GLY A 53 -15.48 -10.98 11.60
CA GLY A 53 -14.79 -12.01 12.40
C GLY A 53 -15.71 -12.68 13.41
N THR A 54 -16.59 -11.93 14.07
CA THR A 54 -17.65 -12.49 14.93
C THR A 54 -18.62 -13.34 14.12
N ALA A 55 -19.01 -12.93 12.91
CA ALA A 55 -19.85 -13.75 12.04
C ALA A 55 -19.15 -15.07 11.65
N VAL A 56 -17.85 -15.05 11.34
CA VAL A 56 -17.05 -16.27 11.12
C VAL A 56 -17.11 -17.17 12.35
N TYR A 57 -16.85 -16.63 13.54
CA TYR A 57 -16.88 -17.40 14.78
C TYR A 57 -18.26 -18.02 15.07
N LEU A 58 -19.34 -17.25 14.97
CA LEU A 58 -20.69 -17.70 15.29
C LEU A 58 -21.19 -18.78 14.31
N THR A 59 -20.96 -18.58 13.02
CA THR A 59 -21.35 -19.56 11.98
C THR A 59 -20.53 -20.85 12.08
N TRP A 60 -19.25 -20.74 12.43
CA TRP A 60 -18.40 -21.89 12.76
C TRP A 60 -18.92 -22.65 13.98
N ALA A 61 -19.19 -21.93 15.08
CA ALA A 61 -19.64 -22.53 16.34
C ALA A 61 -20.99 -23.26 16.21
N GLN A 62 -21.85 -22.81 15.28
CA GLN A 62 -23.15 -23.42 14.99
C GLN A 62 -23.10 -24.50 13.90
N GLY A 63 -21.94 -24.77 13.30
CA GLY A 63 -21.80 -25.73 12.19
C GLY A 63 -22.44 -25.30 10.88
N LEU A 64 -22.69 -24.00 10.70
CA LEU A 64 -23.32 -23.44 9.49
C LEU A 64 -22.27 -23.21 8.40
N TRP A 65 -21.83 -24.28 7.74
CA TRP A 65 -20.67 -24.24 6.83
C TRP A 65 -20.80 -23.31 5.62
N ILE A 66 -21.99 -23.20 5.02
CA ILE A 66 -22.21 -22.27 3.89
C ILE A 66 -22.12 -20.80 4.38
N PRO A 67 -22.88 -20.37 5.40
CA PRO A 67 -22.70 -19.06 6.02
C PRO A 67 -21.27 -18.79 6.51
N PHE A 68 -20.58 -19.80 7.04
CA PHE A 68 -19.19 -19.71 7.45
C PHE A 68 -18.27 -19.35 6.29
N CYS A 69 -18.37 -20.03 5.15
CA CYS A 69 -17.57 -19.70 3.97
C CYS A 69 -17.85 -18.28 3.46
N VAL A 70 -19.12 -17.84 3.47
CA VAL A 70 -19.48 -16.47 3.06
C VAL A 70 -18.92 -15.43 4.03
N ALA A 71 -19.06 -15.66 5.35
CA ALA A 71 -18.50 -14.79 6.38
C ALA A 71 -16.98 -14.73 6.29
N LEU A 72 -16.32 -15.87 6.04
CA LEU A 72 -14.87 -15.97 5.92
C LEU A 72 -14.36 -15.23 4.69
N PHE A 73 -15.06 -15.34 3.56
CA PHE A 73 -14.76 -14.57 2.35
C PHE A 73 -14.89 -13.07 2.61
N ALA A 74 -16.00 -12.63 3.22
CA ALA A 74 -16.20 -11.22 3.55
C ALA A 74 -15.16 -10.67 4.54
N HIS A 75 -14.83 -11.47 5.57
CA HIS A 75 -13.81 -11.14 6.56
C HIS A 75 -12.43 -10.96 5.92
N GLY A 76 -12.02 -11.92 5.08
CA GLY A 76 -10.74 -11.87 4.39
C GLY A 76 -10.66 -10.73 3.36
N THR A 77 -11.71 -10.53 2.55
CA THR A 77 -11.77 -9.40 1.61
C THR A 77 -11.62 -8.05 2.32
N SER A 78 -12.31 -7.84 3.45
CA SER A 78 -12.15 -6.60 4.22
C SER A 78 -10.74 -6.49 4.81
N ALA A 79 -10.27 -7.52 5.51
CA ALA A 79 -8.98 -7.50 6.20
C ALA A 79 -7.77 -7.40 5.27
N SER A 80 -7.92 -7.78 3.98
CA SER A 80 -6.85 -7.67 2.99
C SER A 80 -6.34 -6.23 2.81
N PHE A 81 -7.20 -5.24 3.03
CA PHE A 81 -6.85 -3.82 2.96
C PHE A 81 -6.08 -3.28 4.17
N PHE A 82 -5.97 -4.06 5.25
CA PHE A 82 -5.05 -3.72 6.34
C PHE A 82 -3.59 -3.78 5.87
N ARG A 83 -3.29 -4.64 4.90
CA ARG A 83 -1.97 -4.77 4.28
C ARG A 83 -1.80 -3.73 3.17
N GLY A 84 -0.69 -2.99 3.20
CA GLY A 84 -0.43 -1.93 2.22
C GLY A 84 -1.30 -0.71 2.50
N THR A 85 -2.57 -0.72 2.13
CA THR A 85 -3.38 0.51 2.04
C THR A 85 -3.71 1.20 3.37
N ALA A 86 -4.24 0.48 4.37
CA ALA A 86 -4.61 1.11 5.63
C ALA A 86 -3.38 1.65 6.39
N VAL A 87 -2.35 0.79 6.46
CA VAL A 87 -1.08 1.07 7.13
C VAL A 87 -0.27 2.14 6.40
N HIS A 88 -0.46 2.30 5.09
CA HIS A 88 0.07 3.42 4.30
C HIS A 88 -0.48 4.75 4.79
N GLU A 89 -1.80 4.92 4.79
CA GLU A 89 -2.41 6.19 5.22
C GLU A 89 -2.12 6.53 6.69
N LEU A 90 -2.16 5.51 7.55
CA LEU A 90 -1.79 5.67 8.96
C LEU A 90 -0.29 5.97 9.13
N GLY A 91 0.54 5.47 8.21
CA GLY A 91 1.96 5.73 8.08
C GLY A 91 2.29 7.21 7.82
N HIS A 92 1.46 7.92 7.09
CA HIS A 92 1.65 9.37 6.93
C HIS A 92 1.29 10.18 8.19
N GLY A 93 0.56 9.59 9.14
CA GLY A 93 0.15 10.27 10.38
C GLY A 93 -0.91 11.36 10.17
N THR A 94 -1.59 11.37 9.03
CA THR A 94 -2.55 12.39 8.61
C THR A 94 -4.00 12.05 9.01
N VAL A 95 -4.29 10.78 9.31
CA VAL A 95 -5.67 10.30 9.54
C VAL A 95 -6.30 10.94 10.77
N PHE A 96 -5.61 10.90 11.92
CA PHE A 96 -6.08 11.44 13.19
C PHE A 96 -5.42 12.77 13.55
N GLN A 97 -6.17 13.63 14.23
CA GLN A 97 -5.63 14.83 14.88
C GLN A 97 -4.83 14.42 16.13
N THR A 98 -5.36 13.47 16.90
CA THR A 98 -4.69 12.87 18.05
C THR A 98 -3.60 11.91 17.57
N LYS A 99 -2.33 12.33 17.70
CA LYS A 99 -1.18 11.65 17.07
C LYS A 99 -1.07 10.16 17.40
N TRP A 100 -1.24 9.78 18.67
CA TRP A 100 -1.06 8.38 19.09
C TRP A 100 -2.08 7.42 18.46
N LEU A 101 -3.25 7.91 18.03
CA LEU A 101 -4.26 7.08 17.36
C LEU A 101 -3.76 6.59 15.99
N ASN A 102 -3.00 7.40 15.26
CA ASN A 102 -2.37 6.94 14.00
C ASN A 102 -1.44 5.76 14.27
N SER A 103 -0.54 5.89 15.25
CA SER A 103 0.41 4.82 15.61
C SER A 103 -0.29 3.58 16.17
N PHE A 104 -1.34 3.74 16.98
CA PHE A 104 -2.12 2.63 17.52
C PHE A 104 -2.75 1.81 16.40
N PHE A 105 -3.49 2.44 15.49
CA PHE A 105 -4.12 1.74 14.37
C PHE A 105 -3.09 1.21 13.37
N LEU A 106 -1.98 1.93 13.14
CA LEU A 106 -0.89 1.47 12.29
C LEU A 106 -0.36 0.14 12.79
N TYR A 107 -0.02 0.04 14.08
CA TYR A 107 0.52 -1.18 14.67
C TYR A 107 -0.53 -2.28 14.77
N LEU A 108 -1.79 -1.95 15.09
CA LEU A 108 -2.87 -2.93 15.15
C LEU A 108 -3.13 -3.58 13.79
N PHE A 109 -3.28 -2.79 12.72
CA PHE A 109 -3.48 -3.32 11.38
C PHE A 109 -2.24 -4.02 10.86
N SER A 110 -1.05 -3.48 11.15
CA SER A 110 0.19 -4.14 10.78
C SER A 110 0.36 -5.51 11.43
N LEU A 111 -0.08 -5.65 12.69
CA LEU A 111 -0.03 -6.91 13.41
C LEU A 111 -0.96 -7.94 12.73
N ILE A 112 -2.22 -7.59 12.49
CA ILE A 112 -3.21 -8.49 11.88
C ILE A 112 -2.79 -8.91 10.46
N SER A 113 -2.15 -8.01 9.71
CA SER A 113 -1.87 -8.19 8.29
C SER A 113 -0.43 -8.59 7.95
N TRP A 114 0.37 -9.00 8.96
CA TRP A 114 1.79 -9.34 8.80
C TRP A 114 2.65 -8.24 8.15
N TRP A 115 2.26 -6.98 8.34
CA TRP A 115 2.97 -5.83 7.79
C TRP A 115 4.09 -5.39 8.69
N ASN A 116 5.21 -4.95 8.13
CA ASN A 116 6.28 -4.33 8.90
C ASN A 116 6.24 -2.81 8.69
N PRO A 117 5.77 -2.03 9.68
CA PRO A 117 5.60 -0.59 9.52
C PRO A 117 6.94 0.16 9.46
N PHE A 118 8.04 -0.44 9.92
CA PHE A 118 9.36 0.20 9.94
C PHE A 118 10.07 0.07 8.60
N ASP A 119 10.10 -1.13 8.02
CA ASP A 119 10.62 -1.34 6.66
C ASP A 119 9.80 -0.53 5.66
N TYR A 120 8.48 -0.57 5.82
CA TYR A 120 7.60 0.16 4.94
C TYR A 120 7.76 1.68 5.07
N ALA A 121 7.90 2.23 6.29
CA ALA A 121 8.16 3.66 6.43
C ALA A 121 9.45 4.11 5.72
N ALA A 122 10.51 3.28 5.75
CA ALA A 122 11.75 3.55 5.02
C ALA A 122 11.51 3.47 3.51
N SER A 123 10.98 2.35 3.02
CA SER A 123 10.64 2.13 1.60
C SER A 123 9.78 3.25 1.03
N HIS A 124 8.71 3.58 1.74
CA HIS A 124 7.67 4.45 1.23
C HIS A 124 8.07 5.92 1.21
N THR A 125 9.00 6.31 2.09
CA THR A 125 9.63 7.64 2.04
C THR A 125 10.42 7.82 0.73
N TYR A 126 11.18 6.79 0.33
CA TYR A 126 11.87 6.79 -0.96
C TYR A 126 10.89 6.76 -2.13
N HIS A 127 9.85 5.94 -2.05
CA HIS A 127 8.81 5.86 -3.07
C HIS A 127 8.16 7.23 -3.32
N HIS A 128 7.77 7.97 -2.28
CA HIS A 128 7.20 9.32 -2.46
C HIS A 128 8.20 10.34 -3.02
N ARG A 129 9.47 10.21 -2.67
CA ARG A 129 10.52 11.12 -3.13
C ARG A 129 10.92 10.87 -4.58
N TYR A 130 10.94 9.61 -5.01
CA TYR A 130 11.50 9.15 -6.28
C TYR A 130 10.55 8.29 -7.11
N THR A 131 9.23 8.43 -6.93
CA THR A 131 8.20 7.54 -7.54
C THR A 131 8.53 7.12 -8.97
N LEU A 132 8.79 5.82 -9.19
CA LEU A 132 9.15 5.23 -10.49
C LEU A 132 10.44 5.78 -11.14
N HIS A 133 11.41 6.23 -10.36
CA HIS A 133 12.82 6.43 -10.75
C HIS A 133 13.64 5.31 -10.09
N PRO A 134 13.95 4.21 -10.80
CA PRO A 134 14.50 2.98 -10.22
C PRO A 134 15.80 3.15 -9.41
N GLU A 135 16.54 4.22 -9.64
CA GLU A 135 17.73 4.57 -8.86
C GLU A 135 17.37 4.83 -7.38
N GLY A 136 16.26 5.54 -7.15
CA GLY A 136 15.81 5.98 -5.82
C GLY A 136 14.54 5.30 -5.30
N ASP A 137 13.72 4.70 -6.16
CA ASP A 137 12.50 3.98 -5.80
C ASP A 137 12.52 2.56 -6.35
N ARG A 138 12.57 1.58 -5.45
CA ARG A 138 12.43 0.16 -5.77
C ARG A 138 11.29 -0.50 -5.00
N GLU A 139 10.40 0.31 -4.42
CA GLU A 139 9.14 -0.17 -3.85
C GLU A 139 8.24 -0.73 -4.96
N VAL A 140 8.28 -0.09 -6.13
CA VAL A 140 7.61 -0.49 -7.35
C VAL A 140 8.59 -0.42 -8.51
N LEU A 141 8.84 -1.55 -9.17
CA LEU A 141 9.63 -1.64 -10.39
C LEU A 141 8.75 -2.12 -11.55
N LEU A 142 8.69 -1.36 -12.65
CA LEU A 142 7.98 -1.77 -13.86
C LEU A 142 8.89 -2.63 -14.78
N PRO A 143 8.32 -3.35 -15.77
CA PRO A 143 6.90 -3.66 -15.91
C PRO A 143 6.40 -4.53 -14.75
N VAL A 144 5.17 -4.22 -14.31
CA VAL A 144 4.37 -5.09 -13.45
C VAL A 144 3.39 -5.84 -14.34
N HIS A 145 3.28 -7.14 -14.14
CA HIS A 145 2.46 -8.00 -15.01
C HIS A 145 1.01 -8.05 -14.52
N PRO A 146 0.02 -7.58 -15.32
CA PRO A 146 -1.39 -7.70 -14.98
C PRO A 146 -1.95 -9.10 -15.24
N ASN A 147 -1.25 -9.94 -15.99
CA ASN A 147 -1.68 -11.30 -16.25
C ASN A 147 -1.37 -12.21 -15.05
N VAL A 148 -2.37 -12.96 -14.64
CA VAL A 148 -2.32 -13.83 -13.48
C VAL A 148 -2.71 -15.25 -13.88
N GLY A 149 -1.86 -16.22 -13.56
CA GLY A 149 -2.14 -17.62 -13.84
C GLY A 149 -3.40 -18.12 -13.13
N ARG A 150 -4.02 -19.21 -13.63
CA ARG A 150 -5.24 -19.81 -13.04
C ARG A 150 -5.10 -20.11 -11.54
N THR A 151 -3.92 -20.54 -11.11
CA THR A 151 -3.60 -20.81 -9.70
C THR A 151 -3.52 -19.54 -8.87
N PHE A 152 -3.10 -18.41 -9.44
CA PHE A 152 -3.09 -17.12 -8.75
C PHE A 152 -4.50 -16.61 -8.49
N LEU A 153 -5.39 -16.63 -9.48
CA LEU A 153 -6.79 -16.23 -9.29
C LEU A 153 -7.48 -17.13 -8.26
N LEU A 154 -7.29 -18.45 -8.34
CA LEU A 154 -7.83 -19.35 -7.33
C LEU A 154 -7.38 -18.96 -5.91
N GLN A 155 -6.08 -18.66 -5.72
CA GLN A 155 -5.55 -18.21 -4.44
C GLN A 155 -6.15 -16.87 -3.98
N MET A 156 -6.34 -15.91 -4.89
CA MET A 156 -6.93 -14.60 -4.57
C MET A 156 -8.39 -14.70 -4.10
N PHE A 157 -9.16 -15.64 -4.65
CA PHE A 157 -10.57 -15.86 -4.28
C PHE A 157 -10.77 -16.89 -3.16
N THR A 158 -9.70 -17.54 -2.71
CA THR A 158 -9.74 -18.55 -1.62
C THR A 158 -8.71 -18.22 -0.55
N VAL A 159 -7.56 -18.88 -0.55
CA VAL A 159 -6.47 -18.68 0.40
C VAL A 159 -5.15 -18.53 -0.37
N ASN A 160 -4.50 -17.40 -0.17
CA ASN A 160 -3.23 -17.05 -0.77
C ASN A 160 -2.04 -17.56 0.04
N LEU A 161 -1.64 -18.81 -0.20
CA LEU A 161 -0.57 -19.47 0.55
C LEU A 161 0.79 -19.41 -0.17
N LEU A 162 0.80 -19.63 -1.48
CA LEU A 162 1.96 -20.00 -2.29
C LEU A 162 2.44 -18.90 -3.24
N THR A 163 1.77 -17.75 -3.27
CA THR A 163 2.23 -16.62 -4.08
C THR A 163 3.65 -16.23 -3.67
N GLN A 164 4.53 -16.14 -4.66
CA GLN A 164 5.94 -15.80 -4.43
C GLN A 164 6.09 -14.28 -4.23
N PRO A 165 7.07 -13.83 -3.44
CA PRO A 165 7.46 -12.43 -3.41
C PRO A 165 7.98 -11.99 -4.79
N GLY A 166 7.87 -10.71 -5.11
CA GLY A 166 8.11 -10.22 -6.47
C GLY A 166 8.83 -8.87 -6.52
N ARG A 167 8.55 -8.11 -7.58
CA ARG A 167 9.14 -6.79 -7.87
C ARG A 167 8.57 -5.67 -7.01
N THR A 168 7.29 -5.76 -6.67
CA THR A 168 6.64 -4.81 -5.76
C THR A 168 6.93 -5.21 -4.31
N PHE A 169 7.00 -4.23 -3.42
CA PHE A 169 7.14 -4.44 -1.99
C PHE A 169 5.98 -5.28 -1.44
N GLY A 170 6.16 -6.60 -1.48
CA GLY A 170 5.14 -7.59 -1.19
C GLY A 170 5.77 -8.93 -0.87
N LYS A 171 5.60 -9.38 0.37
CA LYS A 171 6.14 -10.66 0.89
C LYS A 171 5.53 -11.94 0.27
N GLY A 172 4.76 -11.83 -0.81
CA GLY A 172 4.01 -12.95 -1.40
C GLY A 172 2.78 -13.36 -0.57
N GLY A 173 2.44 -14.65 -0.62
CA GLY A 173 1.40 -15.30 0.17
C GLY A 173 1.84 -15.59 1.61
N LEU A 174 1.04 -16.37 2.34
CA LEU A 174 1.26 -16.58 3.77
C LEU A 174 2.60 -17.27 4.08
N LEU A 175 2.97 -18.31 3.34
CA LEU A 175 4.18 -19.10 3.65
C LEU A 175 5.46 -18.27 3.44
N SER A 176 5.53 -17.56 2.32
CA SER A 176 6.63 -16.64 2.04
C SER A 176 6.67 -15.48 3.03
N THR A 177 5.51 -14.96 3.45
CA THR A 177 5.45 -13.93 4.49
C THR A 177 5.98 -14.42 5.83
N ILE A 178 5.57 -15.61 6.30
CA ILE A 178 6.08 -16.19 7.55
C ILE A 178 7.59 -16.38 7.45
N TRP A 179 8.07 -16.98 6.35
CA TRP A 179 9.49 -17.22 6.14
C TRP A 179 10.33 -15.93 6.15
N LEU A 180 9.92 -14.91 5.38
CA LEU A 180 10.60 -13.63 5.35
C LEU A 180 10.55 -12.91 6.71
N THR A 181 9.47 -13.06 7.46
CA THR A 181 9.34 -12.50 8.82
C THR A 181 10.25 -13.23 9.82
N VAL A 182 10.46 -14.55 9.66
CA VAL A 182 11.46 -15.30 10.44
C VAL A 182 12.88 -14.83 10.11
N LEU A 183 13.21 -14.65 8.83
CA LEU A 183 14.51 -14.12 8.43
C LEU A 183 14.75 -12.73 9.01
N ASP A 184 13.79 -11.81 8.89
CA ASP A 184 13.91 -10.46 9.44
C ASP A 184 14.03 -10.49 10.98
N ALA A 185 13.27 -11.35 11.68
CA ALA A 185 13.41 -11.53 13.12
C ALA A 185 14.83 -11.99 13.54
N LEU A 186 15.56 -12.65 12.64
CA LEU A 186 16.96 -13.07 12.79
C LEU A 186 17.98 -12.05 12.24
N GLY A 187 17.52 -10.91 11.70
CA GLY A 187 18.36 -9.87 11.09
C GLY A 187 18.90 -10.27 9.71
N LYS A 188 18.18 -11.13 9.00
CA LYS A 188 18.53 -11.62 7.65
C LYS A 188 17.45 -11.21 6.65
N ASN A 189 17.85 -11.04 5.40
CA ASN A 189 16.93 -10.85 4.28
C ASN A 189 16.74 -12.15 3.48
N GLY A 190 15.68 -12.19 2.68
CA GLY A 190 15.53 -13.22 1.64
C GLY A 190 16.58 -13.08 0.54
N SER A 191 16.56 -13.98 -0.45
CA SER A 191 17.50 -13.87 -1.59
C SER A 191 17.32 -12.54 -2.32
N THR A 192 18.42 -11.83 -2.54
CA THR A 192 18.53 -10.58 -3.30
C THR A 192 18.32 -10.78 -4.80
N ASP A 193 18.22 -12.01 -5.28
CA ASP A 193 17.74 -12.31 -6.64
C ASP A 193 16.28 -11.86 -6.83
N ILE A 194 15.54 -11.71 -5.73
CA ILE A 194 14.18 -11.17 -5.70
C ILE A 194 14.28 -9.66 -5.44
N PRO A 195 13.80 -8.80 -6.36
CA PRO A 195 14.02 -7.35 -6.25
C PRO A 195 13.50 -6.72 -4.96
N ALA A 196 12.36 -7.18 -4.42
CA ALA A 196 11.86 -6.68 -3.14
C ALA A 196 12.81 -6.96 -1.96
N ASN A 197 13.58 -8.06 -1.99
CA ASN A 197 14.55 -8.37 -0.92
C ASN A 197 15.86 -7.59 -1.10
N GLU A 198 16.29 -7.37 -2.35
CA GLU A 198 17.41 -6.44 -2.64
C GLU A 198 17.09 -5.04 -2.13
N TRP A 199 15.86 -4.58 -2.40
CA TRP A 199 15.39 -3.30 -1.90
C TRP A 199 15.39 -3.21 -0.37
N LEU A 200 14.90 -4.23 0.33
CA LEU A 200 14.98 -4.32 1.78
C LEU A 200 16.42 -4.28 2.29
N GLU A 201 17.35 -4.97 1.63
CA GLU A 201 18.77 -4.92 2.00
C GLU A 201 19.36 -3.53 1.84
N ALA A 202 19.10 -2.85 0.72
CA ALA A 202 19.52 -1.47 0.50
C ALA A 202 18.97 -0.53 1.59
N LEU A 203 17.69 -0.66 1.96
CA LEU A 203 17.05 0.10 3.04
C LEU A 203 17.65 -0.22 4.41
N HIS A 204 17.94 -1.48 4.71
CA HIS A 204 18.50 -1.89 6.00
C HIS A 204 19.92 -1.35 6.19
N ASN A 205 20.71 -1.32 5.11
CA ASN A 205 22.04 -0.74 5.09
C ASN A 205 22.00 0.78 5.24
N ASP A 206 21.04 1.43 4.59
CA ASP A 206 20.86 2.89 4.67
C ASP A 206 20.30 3.35 6.02
N GLN A 207 19.37 2.59 6.60
CA GLN A 207 18.63 2.94 7.82
C GLN A 207 18.74 1.83 8.90
N PRO A 208 19.93 1.61 9.49
CA PRO A 208 20.15 0.50 10.43
C PRO A 208 19.33 0.62 11.73
N ALA A 209 18.91 1.82 12.12
CA ALA A 209 18.03 2.02 13.28
C ALA A 209 16.59 1.56 13.00
N GLN A 210 16.09 1.79 11.79
CA GLN A 210 14.78 1.34 11.32
C GLN A 210 14.79 -0.17 11.19
N HIS A 211 15.84 -0.76 10.62
CA HIS A 211 16.00 -2.21 10.56
C HIS A 211 15.99 -2.85 11.97
N ARG A 212 16.64 -2.24 12.98
CA ARG A 212 16.53 -2.74 14.37
C ARG A 212 15.11 -2.72 14.92
N SER A 213 14.31 -1.74 14.53
CA SER A 213 12.91 -1.63 14.94
C SER A 213 12.04 -2.67 14.21
N SER A 214 12.31 -2.86 12.92
CA SER A 214 11.76 -3.91 12.07
C SER A 214 11.98 -5.30 12.66
N MET A 215 13.22 -5.67 12.99
CA MET A 215 13.54 -6.97 13.61
C MET A 215 12.75 -7.23 14.90
N ARG A 216 12.61 -6.20 15.76
CA ARG A 216 11.84 -6.29 17.01
C ARG A 216 10.36 -6.50 16.73
N TRP A 217 9.84 -5.81 15.72
CA TRP A 217 8.45 -5.95 15.28
C TRP A 217 8.17 -7.35 14.71
N SER A 218 9.04 -7.88 13.86
CA SER A 218 8.90 -9.23 13.32
C SER A 218 8.92 -10.30 14.41
N ARG A 219 9.76 -10.16 15.45
CA ARG A 219 9.71 -11.04 16.63
C ARG A 219 8.38 -10.95 17.37
N PHE A 220 7.85 -9.73 17.53
CA PHE A 220 6.55 -9.52 18.16
C PHE A 220 5.40 -10.13 17.35
N GLN A 221 5.40 -9.97 16.01
CA GLN A 221 4.42 -10.59 15.11
C GLN A 221 4.46 -12.12 15.20
N LEU A 222 5.66 -12.71 15.13
CA LEU A 222 5.82 -14.16 15.26
C LEU A 222 5.32 -14.65 16.62
N ALA A 223 5.64 -13.95 17.71
CA ALA A 223 5.16 -14.30 19.05
C ALA A 223 3.63 -14.22 19.13
N PHE A 224 3.02 -13.15 18.61
CA PHE A 224 1.57 -12.98 18.60
C PHE A 224 0.86 -14.10 17.80
N HIS A 225 1.25 -14.32 16.54
CA HIS A 225 0.60 -15.33 15.71
C HIS A 225 0.86 -16.76 16.19
N SER A 226 2.03 -17.02 16.78
CA SER A 226 2.31 -18.29 17.46
C SER A 226 1.42 -18.47 18.68
N ALA A 227 1.20 -17.41 19.48
CA ALA A 227 0.30 -17.48 20.63
C ALA A 227 -1.15 -17.76 20.20
N VAL A 228 -1.62 -17.18 19.08
CA VAL A 228 -2.94 -17.52 18.51
C VAL A 228 -3.03 -19.01 18.19
N LEU A 229 -2.01 -19.59 17.55
CA LEU A 229 -1.97 -21.03 17.23
C LEU A 229 -1.91 -21.90 18.49
N VAL A 230 -1.08 -21.52 19.47
CA VAL A 230 -0.92 -22.22 20.75
C VAL A 230 -2.20 -22.20 21.57
N VAL A 231 -3.03 -21.17 21.47
CA VAL A 231 -4.36 -21.14 22.09
C VAL A 231 -5.35 -21.97 21.28
N ALA A 232 -5.36 -21.83 19.95
CA ALA A 232 -6.33 -22.46 19.07
C ALA A 232 -6.29 -23.99 19.10
N VAL A 233 -5.09 -24.59 19.10
CA VAL A 233 -4.91 -26.05 19.04
C VAL A 233 -5.48 -26.78 20.28
N PRO A 234 -5.07 -26.48 21.52
CA PRO A 234 -5.54 -27.20 22.70
C PRO A 234 -7.01 -26.90 23.07
N THR A 235 -7.53 -25.72 22.70
CA THR A 235 -8.93 -25.35 22.97
C THR A 235 -9.89 -25.86 21.89
N GLY A 236 -9.39 -26.38 20.77
CA GLY A 236 -10.20 -26.73 19.60
C GLY A 236 -10.74 -25.51 18.83
N LEU A 237 -10.36 -24.29 19.20
CA LEU A 237 -10.76 -23.05 18.54
C LEU A 237 -9.93 -22.78 17.27
N TRP A 238 -9.89 -23.75 16.35
CA TRP A 238 -9.14 -23.69 15.10
C TRP A 238 -9.59 -22.56 14.16
N VAL A 239 -10.73 -21.94 14.43
CA VAL A 239 -11.21 -20.75 13.71
C VAL A 239 -10.38 -19.49 14.03
N LEU A 240 -9.71 -19.41 15.19
CA LEU A 240 -9.00 -18.21 15.61
C LEU A 240 -7.86 -17.79 14.64
N PRO A 241 -7.01 -18.70 14.13
CA PRO A 241 -6.02 -18.35 13.11
C PRO A 241 -6.65 -17.81 11.82
N LEU A 242 -7.86 -18.27 11.43
CA LEU A 242 -8.55 -17.75 10.25
C LEU A 242 -9.02 -16.30 10.44
N ILE A 243 -9.35 -15.92 11.68
CA ILE A 243 -9.81 -14.57 12.02
C ILE A 243 -8.63 -13.62 12.30
N LEU A 244 -7.58 -14.08 12.98
CA LEU A 244 -6.54 -13.20 13.52
C LEU A 244 -5.17 -13.31 12.84
N THR A 245 -4.88 -14.44 12.19
CA THR A 245 -3.55 -14.71 11.60
C THR A 245 -3.56 -14.72 10.09
N MET A 246 -4.60 -15.28 9.47
CA MET A 246 -4.69 -15.45 8.03
C MET A 246 -5.61 -14.45 7.29
N PRO A 247 -6.30 -13.47 7.92
CA PRO A 247 -7.42 -12.82 7.26
C PRO A 247 -6.97 -12.02 6.03
N SER A 248 -5.81 -11.37 6.03
CA SER A 248 -5.26 -10.67 4.84
C SER A 248 -4.82 -11.59 3.70
N TYR A 249 -4.82 -12.91 3.90
CA TYR A 249 -4.50 -13.92 2.88
C TYR A 249 -5.73 -14.70 2.43
N ILE A 250 -6.91 -14.38 2.94
CA ILE A 250 -8.16 -15.03 2.56
C ILE A 250 -8.92 -14.04 1.67
N ALA A 251 -9.39 -14.50 0.50
CA ALA A 251 -10.20 -13.69 -0.41
C ALA A 251 -9.62 -12.28 -0.66
N ASN A 252 -8.30 -12.15 -0.82
CA ASN A 252 -7.60 -10.87 -0.97
C ASN A 252 -7.68 -10.27 -2.39
N TRP A 253 -8.51 -10.85 -3.26
CA TRP A 253 -8.73 -10.44 -4.64
C TRP A 253 -9.02 -8.95 -4.82
N LEU A 254 -9.85 -8.34 -3.96
CA LEU A 254 -10.30 -6.97 -4.18
C LEU A 254 -9.17 -5.98 -3.94
N SER A 255 -8.37 -6.18 -2.88
CA SER A 255 -7.18 -5.37 -2.61
C SER A 255 -6.17 -5.44 -3.76
N TYR A 256 -5.97 -6.63 -4.34
CA TYR A 256 -5.13 -6.82 -5.52
C TYR A 256 -5.73 -6.11 -6.75
N ALA A 257 -7.04 -6.29 -6.98
CA ALA A 257 -7.74 -5.76 -8.14
C ALA A 257 -7.66 -4.23 -8.22
N VAL A 258 -7.74 -3.53 -7.08
CA VAL A 258 -7.62 -2.06 -7.03
C VAL A 258 -6.17 -1.61 -6.89
N GLY A 259 -5.36 -2.30 -6.09
CA GLY A 259 -3.95 -1.93 -5.83
C GLY A 259 -3.08 -1.96 -7.07
N LEU A 260 -3.25 -2.97 -7.93
CA LEU A 260 -2.44 -3.11 -9.13
C LEU A 260 -2.57 -1.91 -10.09
N THR A 261 -3.70 -1.19 -10.02
CA THR A 261 -4.01 -0.09 -10.93
C THR A 261 -3.18 1.17 -10.70
N GLN A 262 -2.48 1.28 -9.56
CA GLN A 262 -1.78 2.51 -9.16
C GLN A 262 -0.70 2.95 -10.17
N HIS A 263 0.16 2.02 -10.60
CA HIS A 263 1.34 2.30 -11.43
C HIS A 263 1.47 1.39 -12.66
N CYS A 264 0.76 0.25 -12.68
CA CYS A 264 0.97 -0.76 -13.71
C CYS A 264 0.70 -0.20 -15.11
N GLY A 265 1.70 -0.35 -15.99
CA GLY A 265 1.69 0.10 -17.38
C GLY A 265 1.98 1.59 -17.59
N LEU A 266 2.24 2.38 -16.55
CA LEU A 266 2.47 3.82 -16.67
C LEU A 266 3.96 4.14 -16.90
N MET A 267 4.29 5.43 -17.06
CA MET A 267 5.64 5.87 -17.36
C MET A 267 6.55 5.85 -16.12
N GLU A 268 7.78 5.37 -16.31
CA GLU A 268 8.91 5.55 -15.37
C GLU A 268 9.73 6.79 -15.77
N ASN A 269 10.62 7.25 -14.88
CA ASN A 269 11.59 8.33 -15.15
C ASN A 269 10.96 9.66 -15.59
N THR A 270 9.75 9.94 -15.15
CA THR A 270 9.02 11.20 -15.41
C THR A 270 8.91 12.04 -14.15
N THR A 271 8.84 13.36 -14.31
CA THR A 271 8.71 14.33 -13.22
C THR A 271 7.25 14.75 -12.96
N ASP A 272 6.29 14.06 -13.57
CA ASP A 272 4.86 14.35 -13.46
C ASP A 272 4.09 13.13 -12.96
N PHE A 273 3.55 13.23 -11.74
CA PHE A 273 2.75 12.16 -11.15
C PHE A 273 1.57 11.74 -12.02
N ARG A 274 0.97 12.65 -12.81
CA ARG A 274 -0.17 12.33 -13.69
C ARG A 274 0.21 11.35 -14.81
N LYS A 275 1.51 11.13 -15.03
CA LYS A 275 2.07 10.22 -16.04
C LYS A 275 2.55 8.89 -15.44
N SER A 276 2.94 8.89 -14.17
CA SER A 276 3.50 7.72 -13.44
C SER A 276 2.53 7.09 -12.43
N THR A 277 1.39 7.73 -12.14
CA THR A 277 0.37 7.27 -11.20
C THR A 277 -1.03 7.38 -11.82
N ARG A 278 -1.98 6.55 -11.37
CA ARG A 278 -3.36 6.53 -11.88
C ARG A 278 -4.39 6.63 -10.76
N SER A 279 -5.34 7.54 -10.93
CA SER A 279 -6.57 7.60 -10.13
C SER A 279 -7.72 6.89 -10.84
N ILE A 280 -8.56 6.20 -10.07
CA ILE A 280 -9.70 5.43 -10.57
C ILE A 280 -11.00 5.74 -9.82
N ARG A 281 -12.14 5.56 -10.50
CA ARG A 281 -13.48 5.63 -9.91
C ARG A 281 -13.86 4.28 -9.31
N LEU A 282 -14.25 4.31 -8.03
CA LEU A 282 -14.74 3.15 -7.29
C LEU A 282 -16.10 3.44 -6.64
N PRO A 283 -16.95 2.41 -6.41
CA PRO A 283 -18.11 2.53 -5.54
C PRO A 283 -17.69 2.97 -4.13
N LYS A 284 -18.54 3.74 -3.43
CA LYS A 284 -18.19 4.35 -2.14
C LYS A 284 -17.76 3.37 -1.04
N PHE A 285 -18.33 2.17 -1.04
CA PHE A 285 -17.91 1.12 -0.10
C PHE A 285 -16.50 0.61 -0.39
N VAL A 286 -16.14 0.42 -1.66
CA VAL A 286 -14.80 -0.01 -2.06
C VAL A 286 -13.79 1.13 -1.85
N GLU A 287 -14.16 2.37 -2.18
CA GLU A 287 -13.38 3.58 -1.86
C GLU A 287 -13.07 3.67 -0.35
N PHE A 288 -14.05 3.34 0.51
CA PHE A 288 -13.84 3.29 1.96
C PHE A 288 -12.84 2.19 2.38
N LEU A 289 -13.03 0.96 1.88
CA LEU A 289 -12.13 -0.16 2.17
C LEU A 289 -10.71 0.09 1.67
N TYR A 290 -10.58 0.72 0.50
CA TYR A 290 -9.32 1.09 -0.12
C TYR A 290 -8.77 2.43 0.40
N TRP A 291 -9.29 2.93 1.52
CA TRP A 291 -8.80 4.15 2.18
C TRP A 291 -8.66 5.34 1.22
N ARG A 292 -9.54 5.45 0.23
CA ARG A 292 -9.51 6.48 -0.83
C ARG A 292 -8.21 6.54 -1.63
N MET A 293 -7.40 5.49 -1.58
CA MET A 293 -6.18 5.33 -2.38
C MET A 293 -6.48 5.16 -3.88
N ASN A 294 -7.76 5.12 -4.27
CA ASN A 294 -8.16 5.29 -5.66
C ASN A 294 -7.90 6.71 -6.19
N TRP A 295 -7.64 7.68 -5.30
CA TRP A 295 -7.16 9.02 -5.62
C TRP A 295 -5.63 9.08 -5.50
N HIS A 296 -4.96 8.22 -6.28
CA HIS A 296 -3.53 7.96 -6.12
C HIS A 296 -2.65 9.10 -6.69
N ILE A 297 -3.05 9.73 -7.79
CA ILE A 297 -2.36 10.91 -8.33
C ILE A 297 -2.38 12.04 -7.29
N GLU A 298 -3.55 12.28 -6.72
CA GLU A 298 -3.78 13.30 -5.70
C GLU A 298 -2.94 13.02 -4.45
N HIS A 299 -2.92 11.75 -4.03
CA HIS A 299 -2.10 11.29 -2.92
C HIS A 299 -0.61 11.57 -3.16
N HIS A 300 -0.05 11.20 -4.32
CA HIS A 300 1.35 11.46 -4.63
C HIS A 300 1.69 12.94 -4.73
N MET A 301 0.79 13.76 -5.30
CA MET A 301 0.99 15.20 -5.35
C MET A 301 1.01 15.83 -3.95
N TYR A 302 0.14 15.37 -3.04
CA TYR A 302 -0.08 15.99 -1.74
C TYR A 302 -0.35 14.98 -0.59
N ALA A 303 0.61 14.09 -0.29
CA ALA A 303 0.44 13.00 0.69
C ALA A 303 0.21 13.46 2.15
N GLY A 304 0.39 14.75 2.43
CA GLY A 304 0.06 15.39 3.71
C GLY A 304 -1.44 15.66 3.90
N ILE A 305 -2.24 15.53 2.83
CA ILE A 305 -3.69 15.64 2.88
C ILE A 305 -4.26 14.27 3.29
N PRO A 306 -5.07 14.18 4.38
CA PRO A 306 -5.64 12.90 4.81
C PRO A 306 -6.52 12.27 3.72
N CYS A 307 -6.48 10.94 3.56
CA CYS A 307 -7.30 10.19 2.60
C CYS A 307 -8.74 10.68 2.43
N TYR A 308 -9.46 10.95 3.52
CA TYR A 308 -10.86 11.39 3.50
C TYR A 308 -11.10 12.78 2.89
N ASN A 309 -10.05 13.55 2.62
CA ASN A 309 -10.10 14.83 1.92
C ASN A 309 -9.58 14.74 0.47
N LEU A 310 -9.00 13.61 0.02
CA LEU A 310 -8.53 13.42 -1.36
C LEU A 310 -9.62 13.64 -2.43
N PRO A 311 -10.90 13.23 -2.25
CA PRO A 311 -11.93 13.57 -3.22
C PRO A 311 -12.15 15.09 -3.39
N ALA A 312 -11.97 15.86 -2.32
CA ALA A 312 -12.10 17.31 -2.36
C ALA A 312 -10.86 17.97 -3.01
N LEU A 313 -9.68 17.39 -2.79
CA LEU A 313 -8.47 17.76 -3.52
C LEU A 313 -8.63 17.50 -5.02
N ALA A 314 -9.06 16.29 -5.41
CA ALA A 314 -9.31 15.95 -6.80
C ALA A 314 -10.24 16.93 -7.51
N ALA A 315 -11.29 17.40 -6.82
CA ALA A 315 -12.20 18.40 -7.35
C ALA A 315 -11.53 19.78 -7.52
N GLU A 316 -10.65 20.18 -6.60
CA GLU A 316 -9.92 21.45 -6.63
C GLU A 316 -8.95 21.52 -7.81
N ILE A 317 -8.22 20.44 -8.08
CA ILE A 317 -7.19 20.39 -9.13
C ILE A 317 -7.66 19.68 -10.41
N ARG A 318 -8.96 19.40 -10.53
CA ARG A 318 -9.58 18.62 -11.61
C ARG A 318 -9.19 19.08 -13.01
N ASP A 319 -9.15 20.39 -13.23
CA ASP A 319 -8.88 20.97 -14.55
C ASP A 319 -7.44 20.69 -15.03
N ASP A 320 -6.59 20.15 -14.16
CA ASP A 320 -5.20 19.80 -14.41
C ASP A 320 -4.95 18.27 -14.35
N LEU A 321 -5.97 17.48 -14.03
CA LEU A 321 -5.88 16.02 -13.89
C LEU A 321 -6.51 15.28 -15.08
N PRO A 322 -6.02 14.08 -15.42
CA PRO A 322 -6.76 13.18 -16.30
C PRO A 322 -8.07 12.75 -15.63
N ASP A 323 -9.13 12.58 -16.43
CA ASP A 323 -10.40 12.04 -15.92
C ASP A 323 -10.18 10.62 -15.34
N PRO A 324 -10.56 10.38 -14.06
CA PRO A 324 -10.31 9.08 -13.44
C PRO A 324 -11.04 7.95 -14.17
N ARG A 325 -10.33 6.88 -14.48
CA ARG A 325 -10.86 5.71 -15.19
C ARG A 325 -11.75 4.88 -14.28
N SER A 326 -12.76 4.20 -14.81
CA SER A 326 -13.38 3.10 -14.08
C SER A 326 -12.36 1.96 -13.88
N LEU A 327 -12.60 1.10 -12.89
CA LEU A 327 -11.77 -0.08 -12.65
C LEU A 327 -11.61 -0.93 -13.93
N ARG A 328 -12.69 -1.13 -14.70
CA ARG A 328 -12.66 -1.89 -15.95
C ARG A 328 -11.79 -1.24 -17.01
N GLU A 329 -11.87 0.08 -17.16
CA GLU A 329 -11.06 0.84 -18.13
C GLU A 329 -9.57 0.81 -17.75
N ALA A 330 -9.25 0.91 -16.46
CA ALA A 330 -7.88 0.77 -15.98
C ALA A 330 -7.31 -0.63 -16.25
N TRP A 331 -8.08 -1.69 -15.97
CA TRP A 331 -7.66 -3.07 -16.29
C TRP A 331 -7.48 -3.32 -17.78
N ARG A 332 -8.36 -2.78 -18.62
CA ARG A 332 -8.20 -2.86 -20.08
C ARG A 332 -6.90 -2.19 -20.52
N GLU A 333 -6.65 -0.96 -20.08
CA GLU A 333 -5.42 -0.23 -20.40
C GLU A 333 -4.17 -0.98 -19.96
N MET A 334 -4.15 -1.51 -18.73
CA MET A 334 -3.01 -2.28 -18.23
C MET A 334 -2.73 -3.52 -19.09
N LEU A 335 -3.78 -4.25 -19.49
CA LEU A 335 -3.65 -5.44 -20.33
C LEU A 335 -3.18 -5.08 -21.74
N GLU A 336 -3.77 -4.06 -22.37
CA GLU A 336 -3.36 -3.58 -23.70
C GLU A 336 -1.92 -3.05 -23.70
N THR A 337 -1.51 -2.36 -22.63
CA THR A 337 -0.14 -1.88 -22.45
C THR A 337 0.83 -3.04 -22.29
N TRP A 338 0.46 -4.03 -21.46
CA TRP A 338 1.25 -5.23 -21.29
C TRP A 338 1.42 -6.01 -22.59
N GLU A 339 0.36 -6.16 -23.40
CA GLU A 339 0.43 -6.80 -24.71
C GLU A 339 1.40 -6.08 -25.65
N ARG A 340 1.39 -4.75 -25.67
CA ARG A 340 2.37 -3.95 -26.45
C ARG A 340 3.79 -4.10 -25.94
N GLN A 341 3.98 -4.16 -24.61
CA GLN A 341 5.30 -4.37 -24.00
C GLN A 341 5.97 -5.69 -24.38
N GLN A 342 5.20 -6.67 -24.87
CA GLN A 342 5.75 -7.93 -25.39
C GLN A 342 6.44 -7.76 -26.75
N GLU A 343 6.06 -6.74 -27.52
CA GLU A 343 6.65 -6.41 -28.82
C GLU A 343 7.64 -5.23 -28.72
N ASP A 344 7.34 -4.26 -27.87
CA ASP A 344 8.13 -3.07 -27.58
C ASP A 344 8.36 -2.94 -26.06
N PRO A 345 9.45 -3.52 -25.52
CA PRO A 345 9.71 -3.52 -24.08
C PRO A 345 9.82 -2.13 -23.43
N ASP A 346 10.12 -1.10 -24.21
CA ASP A 346 10.25 0.29 -23.75
C ASP A 346 8.91 1.05 -23.79
N TYR A 347 7.85 0.44 -24.33
CA TYR A 347 6.52 1.05 -24.36
C TYR A 347 5.99 1.28 -22.94
N ALA A 348 5.50 2.49 -22.70
CA ALA A 348 4.72 2.83 -21.52
C ALA A 348 3.47 3.60 -21.93
N PHE A 349 2.38 3.43 -21.18
CA PHE A 349 1.16 4.20 -21.42
C PHE A 349 1.35 5.65 -20.99
N ASP A 350 1.44 6.54 -21.98
CA ASP A 350 1.46 7.98 -21.75
C ASP A 350 0.03 8.49 -21.49
N THR A 351 -0.26 8.79 -20.22
CA THR A 351 -1.60 9.21 -19.80
C THR A 351 -1.96 10.58 -20.40
N PRO A 352 -3.03 10.69 -21.22
CA PRO A 352 -3.39 11.95 -21.84
C PRO A 352 -3.85 12.96 -20.76
N LEU A 353 -3.33 14.18 -20.86
CA LEU A 353 -3.70 15.29 -19.97
C LEU A 353 -4.76 16.18 -20.65
N PRO A 354 -5.64 16.84 -19.89
CA PRO A 354 -6.61 17.76 -20.47
C PRO A 354 -5.89 18.95 -21.14
N ALA A 355 -6.53 19.58 -22.12
CA ALA A 355 -5.96 20.75 -22.81
C ALA A 355 -5.68 21.94 -21.88
N THR A 356 -6.33 21.97 -20.72
CA THR A 356 -6.14 22.95 -19.65
C THR A 356 -4.94 22.64 -18.75
N ALA A 357 -4.31 21.46 -18.91
CA ALA A 357 -3.20 21.03 -18.08
C ALA A 357 -1.98 21.94 -18.24
N LYS A 358 -1.39 22.32 -17.11
CA LYS A 358 -0.14 23.08 -17.10
C LYS A 358 1.04 22.10 -17.11
N THR A 359 2.11 22.48 -17.78
CA THR A 359 3.34 21.67 -17.93
C THR A 359 4.59 22.35 -17.39
N GLU A 360 4.50 23.61 -16.97
CA GLU A 360 5.63 24.35 -16.42
C GLU A 360 5.97 23.88 -14.99
N VAL A 361 7.12 23.23 -14.86
CA VAL A 361 7.76 22.99 -13.57
C VAL A 361 8.47 24.28 -13.14
N ARG A 362 7.92 24.97 -12.13
CA ARG A 362 8.54 26.16 -11.54
C ARG A 362 8.89 25.82 -10.09
N ARG A 363 10.16 25.98 -9.69
CA ARG A 363 10.65 25.73 -8.32
C ARG A 363 9.64 26.21 -7.28
N THR A 364 8.95 25.28 -6.63
CA THR A 364 8.01 25.55 -5.56
C THR A 364 8.78 25.83 -4.27
N THR A 365 8.30 26.76 -3.46
CA THR A 365 8.84 27.05 -2.13
C THR A 365 8.66 25.86 -1.19
N ASP A 366 9.65 25.61 -0.32
CA ASP A 366 9.87 24.48 0.61
C ASP A 366 8.65 23.89 1.35
N ILE A 367 7.53 24.60 1.46
CA ILE A 367 6.36 24.18 2.25
C ILE A 367 5.60 23.00 1.60
N GLU A 368 5.58 22.91 0.26
CA GLU A 368 4.85 21.83 -0.45
C GLU A 368 5.69 20.55 -0.60
N GLU A 369 7.02 20.65 -0.50
CA GLU A 369 7.95 19.52 -0.63
C GLU A 369 8.01 18.65 0.64
N THR A 370 7.67 19.19 1.81
CA THR A 370 7.67 18.48 3.11
C THR A 370 6.46 17.56 3.34
N SER A 371 5.67 17.29 2.30
CA SER A 371 4.39 16.57 2.38
C SER A 371 4.54 15.03 2.44
N ILE A 372 5.55 14.47 3.12
CA ILE A 372 5.78 13.01 3.20
C ILE A 372 5.16 12.37 4.47
N GLY A 373 4.72 13.18 5.43
CA GLY A 373 4.03 12.73 6.64
C GLY A 373 4.93 12.53 7.86
N ASP A 374 4.35 12.19 9.00
CA ASP A 374 4.99 12.28 10.33
C ASP A 374 5.94 11.11 10.67
N LEU A 375 5.98 10.02 9.88
CA LEU A 375 6.73 8.78 10.20
C LEU A 375 7.93 8.50 9.30
N ALA A 376 8.31 9.43 8.43
CA ALA A 376 9.56 9.32 7.69
C ALA A 376 10.76 9.13 8.65
N PRO A 377 11.68 8.19 8.38
CA PRO A 377 12.88 8.01 9.21
C PRO A 377 13.66 9.32 9.37
N LYS A 378 14.29 9.51 10.52
CA LYS A 378 15.07 10.72 10.80
C LYS A 378 16.19 10.86 9.74
N GLY A 379 16.18 11.97 9.00
CA GLY A 379 17.15 12.23 7.92
C GLY A 379 16.67 11.87 6.51
N LEU A 380 15.47 11.27 6.38
CA LEU A 380 14.78 11.07 5.10
C LEU A 380 13.55 11.99 4.91
N ALA A 381 13.08 12.61 6.01
CA ALA A 381 11.94 13.53 6.07
C ALA A 381 12.25 14.92 5.51
#